data_AF-A0A8X6HNG0-F1
#
_entry.id   AF-A0A8X6HNG0-F1
#
_cell.length_a   1.000
_cell.length_b   1.000
_cell.length_c   1.000
_cell.angle_alpha   90.00
_cell.angle_beta   90.00
_cell.angle_gamma   90.00
#
_symmetry.space_group_name_H-M   'P 1'
#
loop_
_entity.id
_entity.type
_entity.pdbx_description
1 polymer ?
#
loop_
_entity_poly.entity_id
_entity_poly.type
_entity_poly.pdbx_seq_one_letter_code
_entity_poly.pdbx_strand_id
1 'polypeptide(L)'
;MEVSYLSAGKQLPSSNKLIPLTPFYDDFGIIRVGGRLKNSILPESQKHPILLPKTDPVVNLIITDYHLKLLHAGPQLLQSALREKFWILSARDAVRRVVRRCIPCFRNRPRFAEQIMGDLPEFRVCPSSVFQRTGLDFAGPFLIRSSKGRGSRNILSATFAFSFASQRRRFILKSLAT
;
A
#
# COMPACT_ATOMS: atom_id res chain seq x y z
N MET A 1 -3.52 14.24 35.65
CA MET A 1 -2.77 15.24 36.45
C MET A 1 -2.65 16.54 35.67
N GLU A 2 -2.54 16.50 34.33
CA GLU A 2 -2.47 17.69 33.46
C GLU A 2 -3.75 18.52 33.47
N VAL A 3 -4.90 17.84 33.46
CA VAL A 3 -6.25 18.41 33.53
C VAL A 3 -6.38 19.38 34.70
N SER A 4 -5.95 18.99 35.91
CA SER A 4 -6.07 19.80 37.12
C SER A 4 -5.19 21.05 37.14
N TYR A 5 -4.02 21.03 36.49
CA TYR A 5 -3.18 22.23 36.38
C TYR A 5 -3.79 23.23 35.41
N LEU A 6 -4.12 22.75 34.21
CA LEU A 6 -4.61 23.60 33.15
C LEU A 6 -6.03 24.14 33.47
N SER A 7 -6.88 23.36 34.15
CA SER A 7 -8.21 23.82 34.58
C SER A 7 -8.13 24.93 35.63
N ALA A 8 -7.05 24.95 36.41
CA ALA A 8 -6.75 25.99 37.39
C ALA A 8 -5.95 27.17 36.80
N GLY A 9 -5.75 27.21 35.47
CA GLY A 9 -4.95 28.24 34.79
C GLY A 9 -3.45 28.18 35.09
N LYS A 10 -2.97 27.10 35.72
CA LYS A 10 -1.57 26.92 36.10
C LYS A 10 -0.79 26.31 34.94
N GLN A 11 0.49 26.68 34.83
CA GLN A 11 1.40 26.07 33.86
C GLN A 11 1.71 24.61 34.25
N LEU A 12 1.93 23.77 33.22
CA LEU A 12 2.32 22.38 33.43
C LEU A 12 3.74 22.26 34.00
N PRO A 13 4.04 21.21 34.79
CA PRO A 13 5.40 20.94 35.26
C PRO A 13 6.37 20.74 34.10
N SER A 14 7.61 21.23 34.23
CA SER A 14 8.65 21.22 33.18
C SER A 14 8.94 19.84 32.56
N SER A 15 8.66 18.76 33.28
CA SER A 15 8.83 17.38 32.80
C SER A 15 7.74 16.91 31.82
N ASN A 16 6.68 17.71 31.60
CA ASN A 16 5.54 17.29 30.82
C ASN A 16 5.78 17.44 29.30
N LYS A 17 5.53 16.35 28.56
CA LYS A 17 5.67 16.27 27.10
C LYS A 17 4.71 17.19 26.33
N LEU A 18 3.68 17.72 26.98
CA LEU A 18 2.70 18.60 26.36
C LEU A 18 3.10 20.08 26.36
N ILE A 19 4.11 20.49 27.15
CA ILE A 19 4.56 21.90 27.22
C ILE A 19 4.85 22.52 25.84
N PRO A 20 5.53 21.84 24.89
CA PRO A 20 5.81 22.41 23.58
C PRO A 20 4.55 22.74 22.76
N LEU A 21 3.41 22.14 23.10
CA LEU A 21 2.13 22.40 22.45
C LEU A 21 1.40 23.60 23.05
N THR A 22 1.94 24.21 24.12
CA THR A 22 1.32 25.34 24.84
C THR A 22 -0.18 25.10 25.10
N PRO A 23 -0.55 23.98 25.75
CA PRO A 23 -1.96 23.60 25.90
C PRO A 23 -2.68 24.55 26.85
N PHE A 24 -3.96 24.80 26.58
CA PHE A 24 -4.82 25.63 27.43
C PHE A 24 -6.25 25.08 27.46
N TYR A 25 -7.03 25.49 28.47
CA TYR A 25 -8.45 25.18 28.56
C TYR A 25 -9.28 26.21 27.80
N ASP A 26 -10.16 25.71 26.95
CA ASP A 26 -11.21 26.49 26.29
C ASP A 26 -12.40 26.73 27.25
N ASP A 27 -13.27 27.66 26.88
CA ASP A 27 -14.48 28.03 27.64
C ASP A 27 -15.41 26.83 27.87
N PHE A 28 -15.34 25.83 26.99
CA PHE A 28 -16.12 24.58 27.07
C PHE A 28 -15.46 23.49 27.93
N GLY A 29 -14.36 23.78 28.65
CA GLY A 29 -13.70 22.77 29.47
C GLY A 29 -12.87 21.75 28.66
N ILE A 30 -12.46 22.11 27.44
CA ILE A 30 -11.71 21.21 26.54
C ILE A 30 -10.26 21.70 26.42
N ILE A 31 -9.31 20.77 26.45
CA ILE A 31 -7.89 21.10 26.24
C ILE A 31 -7.62 21.31 24.75
N ARG A 32 -7.11 22.50 24.41
CA ARG A 32 -6.71 22.87 23.05
C ARG A 32 -5.22 23.15 22.98
N VAL A 33 -4.69 23.06 21.76
CA VAL A 33 -3.29 23.35 21.46
C VAL A 33 -3.13 24.84 21.14
N GLY A 34 -2.17 25.48 21.79
CA GLY A 34 -1.74 26.83 21.44
C GLY A 34 -0.94 26.84 20.13
N GLY A 35 -0.89 27.98 19.45
CA GLY A 35 -0.24 28.06 18.15
C GLY A 35 0.08 29.48 17.71
N ARG A 36 0.74 29.59 16.56
CA ARG A 36 1.16 30.87 15.96
C ARG A 36 0.09 31.51 15.06
N LEU A 37 -1.05 30.84 14.88
CA LEU A 37 -2.11 31.24 13.95
C LEU A 37 -3.22 32.09 14.61
N LYS A 38 -3.01 32.57 15.85
CA LYS A 38 -4.02 33.32 16.62
C LYS A 38 -4.62 34.49 15.85
N ASN A 39 -3.77 35.24 15.14
CA ASN A 39 -4.17 36.44 14.37
C ASN A 39 -4.64 36.15 12.93
N SER A 40 -4.78 34.87 12.54
CA SER A 40 -5.26 34.52 11.20
C SER A 40 -6.78 34.70 11.07
N ILE A 41 -7.30 34.69 9.84
CA ILE A 41 -8.76 34.75 9.55
C ILE A 41 -9.40 33.35 9.68
N LEU A 42 -8.63 32.33 10.06
CA LEU A 42 -9.10 30.96 10.15
C LEU A 42 -10.11 30.75 11.29
N PRO A 43 -10.94 29.70 11.21
CA PRO A 43 -11.82 29.32 12.32
C PRO A 43 -11.02 28.98 13.57
N GLU A 44 -11.62 29.21 14.74
CA GLU A 44 -10.98 28.97 16.04
C GLU A 44 -10.54 27.50 16.21
N SER A 45 -11.31 26.55 15.68
CA SER A 45 -10.97 25.13 15.71
C SER A 45 -9.67 24.81 14.96
N GLN A 46 -9.35 25.58 13.92
CA GLN A 46 -8.15 25.38 13.10
C GLN A 46 -6.95 26.14 13.65
N LYS A 47 -7.19 27.28 14.31
CA LYS A 47 -6.16 28.00 15.07
C LYS A 47 -5.72 27.21 16.30
N HIS A 48 -6.70 26.65 17.00
CA HIS A 48 -6.55 25.99 18.30
C HIS A 48 -7.26 24.62 18.28
N PRO A 49 -6.64 23.62 17.63
CA PRO A 49 -7.22 22.30 17.52
C PRO A 49 -7.31 21.59 18.87
N ILE A 50 -8.30 20.71 19.01
CA ILE A 50 -8.58 19.95 20.24
C ILE A 50 -7.49 18.91 20.44
N LEU A 51 -6.84 18.91 21.61
CA LEU A 51 -5.79 17.96 21.94
C LEU A 51 -6.40 16.59 22.27
N LEU A 52 -6.02 15.56 21.51
CA LEU A 52 -6.50 14.20 21.74
C LEU A 52 -5.36 13.20 21.99
N PRO A 53 -5.48 12.31 23.00
CA PRO A 53 -4.50 11.28 23.26
C PRO A 53 -4.58 10.14 22.23
N LYS A 54 -3.42 9.64 21.79
CA LYS A 54 -3.30 8.56 20.77
C LYS A 54 -4.04 7.26 21.12
N THR A 55 -4.17 6.98 22.41
CA THR A 55 -4.60 5.69 22.97
C THR A 55 -6.11 5.57 23.12
N ASP A 56 -6.85 6.67 23.04
CA ASP A 56 -8.28 6.70 23.28
C ASP A 56 -9.04 6.00 22.12
N PRO A 57 -9.99 5.08 22.42
CA PRO A 57 -10.88 4.49 21.43
C PRO A 57 -11.59 5.52 20.54
N VAL A 58 -11.98 6.67 21.08
CA VAL A 58 -12.68 7.74 20.36
C VAL A 58 -11.83 8.27 19.20
N VAL A 59 -10.51 8.36 19.37
CA VAL A 59 -9.61 8.78 18.29
C VAL A 59 -9.65 7.82 17.11
N ASN A 60 -9.73 6.51 17.36
CA ASN A 60 -9.86 5.54 16.27
C ASN A 60 -11.20 5.69 15.54
N LEU A 61 -12.29 5.98 16.26
CA LEU A 61 -13.60 6.24 15.64
C LEU A 61 -13.58 7.50 14.78
N ILE A 62 -13.01 8.59 15.28
CA ILE A 62 -12.87 9.86 14.53
C ILE A 62 -12.05 9.64 13.26
N ILE A 63 -10.90 8.97 13.37
CA ILE A 63 -10.04 8.69 12.20
C ILE A 63 -10.79 7.81 11.19
N THR A 64 -11.53 6.79 11.66
CA THR A 64 -12.32 5.91 10.78
C THR A 64 -13.44 6.67 10.08
N ASP A 65 -14.16 7.54 10.78
CA ASP A 65 -15.21 8.38 10.22
C ASP A 65 -14.67 9.29 9.11
N TYR A 66 -13.57 10.00 9.36
CA TYR A 66 -12.92 10.83 8.34
C TYR A 66 -12.37 9.99 7.17
N HIS A 67 -11.84 8.79 7.45
CA HIS A 67 -11.33 7.90 6.42
C HIS A 67 -12.44 7.44 5.45
N LEU A 68 -13.64 7.18 5.97
CA LEU A 68 -14.80 6.82 5.16
C LEU A 68 -15.40 8.03 4.44
N LYS A 69 -15.55 9.17 5.13
CA LYS A 69 -16.06 10.42 4.55
C LYS A 69 -15.20 10.94 3.39
N LEU A 70 -13.89 10.78 3.49
CA LEU A 70 -12.94 11.16 2.45
C LEU A 70 -12.63 10.02 1.46
N LEU A 71 -13.55 9.06 1.30
CA LEU A 71 -13.50 8.00 0.30
C LEU A 71 -12.18 7.21 0.33
N HIS A 72 -11.81 6.70 1.50
CA HIS A 72 -10.57 5.94 1.71
C HIS A 72 -9.29 6.74 1.48
N ALA A 73 -9.31 8.04 1.79
CA ALA A 73 -8.15 8.92 1.71
C ALA A 73 -6.88 8.31 2.35
N GLY A 74 -5.76 8.54 1.66
CA GLY A 74 -4.44 8.12 2.13
C GLY A 74 -4.03 8.80 3.44
N PRO A 75 -2.99 8.28 4.13
CA PRO A 75 -2.60 8.76 5.45
C PRO A 75 -2.29 10.25 5.55
N GLN A 76 -1.71 10.84 4.52
CA GLN A 76 -1.28 12.25 4.53
C GLN A 76 -2.48 13.20 4.40
N LEU A 77 -3.39 12.91 3.48
CA LEU A 77 -4.63 13.66 3.31
C LEU A 77 -5.49 13.57 4.58
N LEU A 78 -5.65 12.36 5.13
CA LEU A 78 -6.41 12.15 6.35
C LEU A 78 -5.82 12.94 7.53
N GLN A 79 -4.49 12.94 7.67
CA GLN A 79 -3.82 13.69 8.72
C GLN A 79 -3.98 15.22 8.55
N SER A 80 -4.04 15.72 7.32
CA SER A 80 -4.30 17.14 7.04
C SER A 80 -5.72 17.53 7.44
N ALA A 81 -6.72 16.76 7.01
CA ALA A 81 -8.13 17.01 7.31
C ALA A 81 -8.42 16.92 8.82
N LEU A 82 -7.80 15.97 9.52
CA LEU A 82 -7.93 15.87 10.98
C LEU A 82 -7.33 17.07 11.70
N ARG A 83 -6.22 17.64 11.20
CA ARG A 83 -5.53 18.78 11.83
C ARG A 83 -6.32 20.08 11.83
N GLU A 84 -7.34 20.19 11.00
CA GLU A 84 -8.24 21.36 10.99
C GLU A 84 -9.09 21.46 12.26
N LYS A 85 -9.26 20.36 13.00
CA LYS A 85 -10.08 20.32 14.22
C LYS A 85 -9.40 19.65 15.41
N PHE A 86 -8.51 18.69 15.16
CA PHE A 86 -7.93 17.82 16.17
C PHE A 86 -6.41 17.76 16.09
N TRP A 87 -5.77 17.89 17.24
CA TRP A 87 -4.36 17.63 17.43
C TRP A 87 -4.17 16.29 18.14
N ILE A 88 -4.11 15.23 17.34
CA ILE A 88 -3.89 13.87 17.86
C ILE A 88 -2.39 13.66 18.14
N LEU A 89 -2.05 13.25 19.36
CA LEU A 89 -0.68 12.90 19.71
C LEU A 89 -0.18 11.74 18.84
N SER A 90 0.97 11.91 18.19
CA SER A 90 1.49 10.97 17.18
C SER A 90 0.46 10.60 16.10
N ALA A 91 -0.31 11.58 15.61
CA ALA A 91 -1.38 11.42 14.62
C ALA A 91 -1.00 10.50 13.44
N ARG A 92 0.22 10.62 12.92
CA ARG A 92 0.72 9.84 11.78
C ARG A 92 0.61 8.34 12.02
N ASP A 93 0.93 7.87 13.23
CA ASP A 93 0.87 6.46 13.58
C ASP A 93 -0.56 5.98 13.78
N ALA A 94 -1.38 6.80 14.45
CA ALA A 94 -2.79 6.48 14.69
C ALA A 94 -3.54 6.35 13.35
N VAL A 95 -3.33 7.31 12.44
CA VAL A 95 -3.86 7.29 11.08
C VAL A 95 -3.39 6.07 10.30
N ARG A 96 -2.08 5.79 10.29
CA ARG A 96 -1.53 4.61 9.59
C ARG A 96 -2.10 3.31 10.14
N ARG A 97 -2.34 3.21 11.45
CA ARG A 97 -2.95 2.04 12.09
C ARG A 97 -4.35 1.79 11.53
N VAL A 98 -5.19 2.81 11.46
CA VAL A 98 -6.56 2.70 10.94
C VAL A 98 -6.55 2.34 9.45
N VAL A 99 -5.78 3.07 8.64
CA VAL A 99 -5.69 2.82 7.19
C VAL A 99 -5.19 1.41 6.87
N ARG A 100 -4.22 0.88 7.64
CA ARG A 100 -3.72 -0.50 7.46
C ARG A 100 -4.74 -1.58 7.81
N ARG A 101 -5.66 -1.31 8.73
CA ARG A 101 -6.72 -2.25 9.12
C ARG A 101 -7.94 -2.20 8.19
N CYS A 102 -8.02 -1.19 7.33
CA CYS A 102 -9.10 -1.03 6.38
C CYS A 102 -9.01 -2.07 5.24
N ILE A 103 -10.03 -2.93 5.12
CA ILE A 103 -10.07 -4.01 4.12
C ILE A 103 -10.07 -3.48 2.68
N PRO A 104 -10.92 -2.48 2.30
CA PRO A 104 -10.85 -1.86 0.97
C PRO A 104 -9.45 -1.33 0.62
N CYS A 105 -8.82 -0.58 1.53
CA CYS A 105 -7.48 -0.05 1.31
C CYS A 105 -6.41 -1.14 1.19
N PHE A 106 -6.55 -2.23 1.95
CA PHE A 106 -5.64 -3.37 1.86
C PHE A 106 -5.74 -4.04 0.49
N ARG A 107 -6.96 -4.31 0.00
CA ARG A 107 -7.20 -4.92 -1.31
C ARG A 107 -6.71 -4.03 -2.47
N ASN A 108 -6.91 -2.71 -2.36
CA ASN A 108 -6.49 -1.75 -3.38
C ASN A 108 -5.01 -1.34 -3.29
N ARG A 109 -4.23 -1.98 -2.43
CA ARG A 109 -2.78 -1.75 -2.31
C ARG A 109 -2.01 -3.05 -2.59
N PRO A 110 -2.06 -3.57 -3.84
CA PRO A 110 -1.28 -4.76 -4.19
C PRO A 110 0.19 -4.47 -3.95
N ARG A 111 0.86 -5.34 -3.21
CA ARG A 111 2.32 -5.41 -3.25
C ARG A 111 2.67 -6.37 -4.38
N PHE A 112 3.38 -5.87 -5.38
CA PHE A 112 4.00 -6.76 -6.35
C PHE A 112 4.96 -7.66 -5.57
N ALA A 113 4.74 -8.97 -5.65
CA ALA A 113 5.78 -9.90 -5.27
C ALA A 113 6.92 -9.70 -6.27
N GLU A 114 8.11 -9.41 -5.78
CA GLU A 114 9.31 -9.50 -6.60
C GLU A 114 9.46 -10.98 -6.95
N GLN A 115 9.16 -11.32 -8.21
CA GLN A 115 9.37 -12.67 -8.70
C GLN A 115 10.86 -12.91 -8.74
N ILE A 116 11.37 -13.73 -7.83
CA ILE A 116 12.71 -14.29 -7.97
C ILE A 116 12.63 -15.29 -9.11
N MET A 117 13.31 -15.01 -10.22
CA MET A 117 13.45 -15.95 -11.32
C MET A 117 14.19 -17.17 -10.80
N GLY A 118 13.52 -18.32 -10.76
CA GLY A 118 14.16 -19.58 -10.38
C GLY A 118 15.23 -19.99 -11.39
N ASP A 119 16.18 -20.80 -10.94
CA ASP A 119 17.20 -21.36 -11.82
C ASP A 119 16.55 -22.12 -12.98
N LEU A 120 17.09 -21.90 -14.18
CA LEU A 120 16.63 -22.60 -15.36
C LEU A 120 16.99 -24.09 -15.23
N PRO A 121 16.06 -25.01 -15.53
CA PRO A 121 16.34 -26.43 -15.43
C PRO A 121 17.43 -26.80 -16.45
N GLU A 122 18.23 -27.81 -16.11
CA GLU A 122 19.37 -28.28 -16.90
C GLU A 122 19.03 -28.48 -18.38
N PHE A 123 17.81 -28.95 -18.67
CA PHE A 123 17.38 -29.21 -20.03
C PHE A 123 17.29 -27.96 -20.93
N ARG A 124 17.18 -26.76 -20.36
CA ARG A 124 17.15 -25.47 -21.07
C ARG A 124 18.54 -24.88 -21.32
N VAL A 125 19.57 -25.35 -20.61
CA VAL A 125 20.90 -24.72 -20.61
C VAL A 125 22.02 -25.65 -21.07
N CYS A 126 21.88 -26.96 -20.86
CA CYS A 126 22.86 -27.93 -21.31
C CYS A 126 22.63 -28.29 -22.80
N PRO A 127 23.67 -28.47 -23.62
CA PRO A 127 23.50 -28.94 -24.99
C PRO A 127 23.06 -30.42 -25.05
N SER A 128 22.18 -30.77 -25.98
CA SER A 128 21.71 -32.14 -26.25
C SER A 128 21.74 -32.46 -27.75
N SER A 129 21.63 -33.74 -28.13
CA SER A 129 21.44 -34.10 -29.54
C SER A 129 20.07 -33.61 -30.06
N VAL A 130 19.96 -33.48 -31.39
CA VAL A 130 18.70 -33.10 -32.03
C VAL A 130 17.63 -34.15 -31.67
N PHE A 131 16.40 -33.69 -31.38
CA PHE A 131 15.27 -34.52 -30.96
C PHE A 131 15.35 -35.16 -29.56
N GLN A 132 16.46 -35.02 -28.82
CA GLN A 132 16.58 -35.52 -27.45
C GLN A 132 15.73 -34.74 -26.43
N ARG A 133 15.50 -33.44 -26.70
CA ARG A 133 14.68 -32.55 -25.88
C ARG A 133 13.71 -31.80 -26.78
N THR A 134 12.41 -31.98 -26.52
CA THR A 134 11.33 -31.35 -27.28
C THR A 134 10.47 -30.52 -26.34
N GLY A 135 10.23 -29.26 -26.72
CA GLY A 135 9.22 -28.44 -26.08
C GLY A 135 7.89 -28.69 -26.77
N LEU A 136 6.86 -29.03 -26.00
CA LEU A 136 5.48 -29.09 -26.47
C LEU A 136 4.74 -27.90 -25.86
N ASP A 137 4.16 -27.07 -26.71
CA ASP A 137 3.30 -25.98 -26.28
C ASP A 137 1.94 -26.08 -26.98
N PHE A 138 0.90 -25.65 -26.26
CA PHE A 138 -0.46 -25.63 -26.77
C PHE A 138 -0.78 -24.23 -27.26
N ALA A 139 -0.96 -24.10 -28.57
CA ALA A 139 -1.59 -22.91 -29.10
C ALA A 139 -3.10 -23.02 -28.82
N GLY A 140 -3.68 -21.96 -28.25
CA GLY A 140 -5.02 -21.94 -27.67
C GLY A 140 -6.15 -22.37 -28.61
N PRO A 141 -7.39 -22.45 -28.10
CA PRO A 141 -8.51 -22.95 -28.89
C PRO A 141 -8.83 -22.00 -30.05
N PHE A 142 -8.55 -22.45 -31.27
CA PHE A 142 -8.94 -21.76 -32.48
C PHE A 142 -10.27 -22.32 -32.98
N LEU A 143 -11.18 -21.42 -33.36
CA LEU A 143 -12.43 -21.79 -34.02
C LEU A 143 -12.15 -22.01 -35.52
N ILE A 144 -12.13 -23.26 -35.93
CA ILE A 144 -11.93 -23.64 -37.33
C ILE A 144 -13.28 -24.05 -37.93
N ARG A 145 -13.54 -23.62 -39.17
CA ARG A 145 -14.70 -24.08 -39.93
C ARG A 145 -14.45 -25.50 -40.43
N SER A 146 -15.38 -26.42 -40.14
CA SER A 146 -15.28 -27.81 -40.60
C SER A 146 -15.36 -27.96 -42.12
N SER A 147 -15.95 -26.99 -42.85
CA SER A 147 -16.04 -27.00 -44.31
C SER A 147 -16.29 -25.59 -44.87
N LYS A 148 -15.99 -25.40 -46.17
CA LYS A 148 -16.29 -24.15 -46.91
C LYS A 148 -17.76 -24.17 -47.35
N GLY A 149 -18.55 -23.17 -46.93
CA GLY A 149 -19.96 -23.04 -47.29
C GLY A 149 -20.79 -22.35 -46.21
N ARG A 150 -22.00 -21.90 -46.54
CA ARG A 150 -22.95 -21.35 -45.56
C ARG A 150 -23.51 -22.49 -44.70
N GLY A 151 -23.50 -22.32 -43.37
CA GLY A 151 -24.03 -23.31 -42.41
C GLY A 151 -23.03 -24.33 -41.87
N SER A 152 -21.72 -24.20 -42.17
CA SER A 152 -20.72 -25.10 -41.60
C SER A 152 -20.52 -24.87 -40.10
N ARG A 153 -20.50 -25.96 -39.33
CA ARG A 153 -20.27 -25.92 -37.88
C ARG A 153 -18.83 -25.49 -37.61
N ASN A 154 -18.66 -24.54 -36.70
CA ASN A 154 -17.34 -24.19 -36.18
C ASN A 154 -16.95 -25.23 -35.13
N ILE A 155 -15.74 -25.75 -35.22
CA ILE A 155 -15.18 -26.71 -34.29
C ILE A 155 -14.03 -26.02 -33.56
N LEU A 156 -13.96 -26.23 -32.25
CA LEU A 156 -12.81 -25.82 -31.43
C LEU A 156 -11.66 -26.81 -31.67
N SER A 157 -10.54 -26.31 -32.18
CA SER A 157 -9.33 -27.09 -32.38
C SER A 157 -8.18 -26.49 -31.58
N ALA A 158 -7.31 -27.33 -31.03
CA ALA A 158 -6.02 -26.93 -30.47
C ALA A 158 -4.90 -27.46 -31.38
N THR A 159 -3.86 -26.66 -31.60
CA THR A 159 -2.70 -27.02 -32.42
C THR A 159 -1.50 -27.32 -31.53
N PHE A 160 -0.78 -28.40 -31.83
CA PHE A 160 0.46 -28.77 -31.16
C PHE A 160 1.64 -28.09 -31.85
N ALA A 161 2.37 -27.26 -31.12
CA ALA A 161 3.64 -26.70 -31.58
C ALA A 161 4.79 -27.50 -30.96
N PHE A 162 5.63 -28.09 -31.80
CA PHE A 162 6.85 -28.76 -31.37
C PHE A 162 8.04 -27.85 -31.65
N SER A 163 8.76 -27.47 -30.60
CA SER A 163 10.02 -26.73 -30.72
C SER A 163 11.19 -27.66 -30.43
N PHE A 164 12.11 -27.75 -31.39
CA PHE A 164 13.31 -28.57 -31.29
C PHE A 164 14.50 -27.67 -30.95
N ALA A 165 15.03 -27.78 -29.74
CA ALA A 165 16.26 -27.09 -29.38
C ALA A 165 17.47 -27.94 -29.84
N SER A 166 18.09 -27.53 -30.95
CA SER A 166 19.39 -28.07 -31.39
C SER A 166 20.49 -27.08 -31.03
N GLN A 167 21.09 -27.21 -29.85
CA GLN A 167 22.29 -26.44 -29.52
C GLN A 167 23.50 -27.17 -30.10
N ARG A 168 23.92 -26.78 -31.31
CA ARG A 168 25.12 -27.34 -31.95
C ARG A 168 26.29 -27.22 -30.97
N ARG A 169 27.01 -28.32 -30.72
CA ARG A 169 28.35 -28.26 -30.14
C ARG A 169 29.22 -27.41 -31.08
N ARG A 170 29.40 -26.12 -30.80
CA ARG A 170 30.57 -25.41 -31.32
C ARG A 170 31.75 -26.06 -30.60
N PHE A 171 32.39 -27.00 -31.28
CA PHE A 171 33.70 -27.53 -30.92
C PHE A 171 34.67 -26.35 -30.84
N ILE A 172 34.88 -25.81 -29.64
CA ILE A 172 36.12 -25.09 -29.35
C ILE A 172 37.11 -26.18 -28.96
N LEU A 173 37.75 -26.78 -29.96
CA LEU A 173 39.06 -27.42 -29.77
C LEU A 173 40.03 -26.30 -29.39
N LYS A 174 40.17 -26.01 -28.10
CA LYS A 174 41.42 -25.45 -27.61
C LYS A 174 42.29 -26.63 -27.21
N SER A 175 43.32 -26.84 -28.01
CA SER A 175 44.44 -27.74 -27.75
C SER A 175 44.98 -27.52 -26.33
N LEU A 176 44.88 -28.54 -25.49
CA LEU A 176 45.84 -28.77 -24.42
C LEU A 176 46.60 -30.03 -24.82
N ALA A 177 47.64 -29.81 -25.60
CA ALA A 177 48.80 -30.68 -25.70
C ALA A 177 49.98 -29.85 -25.20
N THR A 178 50.72 -30.43 -24.24
CA THR A 178 51.87 -29.93 -23.44
C THR A 178 51.60 -28.79 -22.48
#